data_AF-S3HJW6-F1
#
_entry.id   AF-S3HJW6-F1
#
_cell.length_a   1.000
_cell.length_b   1.000
_cell.length_c   1.000
_cell.angle_alpha   90.00
_cell.angle_beta   90.00
_cell.angle_gamma   90.00
#
_symmetry.space_group_name_H-M   'P 1'
#
loop_
_entity.id
_entity.type
_entity.pdbx_description
1 polymer ?
#
loop_
_entity_poly.entity_id
_entity_poly.type
_entity_poly.pdbx_seq_one_letter_code
_entity_poly.pdbx_strand_id
1 'polypeptide(L)'
;MGNFTSALLRKFHPALTQAGLRRVVPIEGARVAVQGFGNVGGIAARLFEQAGARIVALQDHSATLVDEAGINVLAAGEHVGRTGPLEVFCRV
;
A
#
# COMPACT_ATOMS: atom_id res chain seq x y z
N MET A 1 -11.99 -15.43 16.74
CA MET A 1 -11.67 -14.91 15.40
C MET A 1 -10.56 -13.87 15.56
N GLY A 2 -9.32 -14.19 15.21
CA GLY A 2 -8.23 -13.23 15.29
C GLY A 2 -8.32 -12.26 14.12
N ASN A 3 -8.70 -11.01 14.37
CA ASN A 3 -8.91 -10.01 13.33
C ASN A 3 -7.65 -9.90 12.46
N PHE A 4 -7.82 -10.00 11.14
CA PHE A 4 -6.74 -10.01 10.14
C PHE A 4 -5.76 -8.84 10.31
N THR A 5 -6.27 -7.70 10.80
CA THR A 5 -5.55 -6.50 11.25
C THR A 5 -4.43 -6.81 12.24
N SER A 6 -4.68 -7.69 13.21
CA SER A 6 -3.68 -8.10 14.22
C SER A 6 -2.58 -8.99 13.65
N ALA A 7 -2.87 -9.77 12.60
CA ALA A 7 -1.89 -10.65 11.96
C ALA A 7 -0.94 -9.85 11.06
N LEU A 8 -1.46 -8.84 10.35
CA LEU A 8 -0.65 -7.93 9.55
C LEU A 8 0.28 -7.10 10.45
N LEU A 9 -0.25 -6.54 11.54
CA LEU A 9 0.55 -5.85 12.57
C LEU A 9 1.67 -6.74 13.12
N ARG A 10 1.41 -8.01 13.45
CA ARG A 10 2.46 -8.93 13.95
C ARG A 10 3.55 -9.22 12.93
N LYS A 11 3.23 -9.31 11.63
CA LYS A 11 4.24 -9.51 10.57
C LYS A 11 5.15 -8.30 10.38
N PHE A 12 4.60 -7.09 10.49
CA PHE A 12 5.38 -5.86 10.33
C PHE A 12 5.95 -5.33 11.65
N HIS A 13 5.51 -5.82 12.81
CA HIS A 13 5.98 -5.36 14.12
C HIS A 13 7.51 -5.38 14.29
N PRO A 14 8.25 -6.42 13.85
CA PRO A 14 9.71 -6.41 13.94
C PRO A 14 10.34 -5.28 13.10
N ALA A 15 9.81 -5.04 11.90
CA ALA A 15 10.27 -4.00 10.99
C ALA A 15 9.92 -2.59 11.53
N LEU A 16 8.73 -2.41 12.11
CA LEU A 16 8.32 -1.15 12.74
C LEU A 16 9.19 -0.82 13.97
N THR A 17 9.54 -1.84 14.76
CA THR A 17 10.45 -1.70 15.91
C THR A 17 11.88 -1.37 15.46
N GLN A 18 12.40 -2.02 14.42
CA GLN A 18 13.72 -1.70 13.84
C GLN A 18 13.75 -0.31 13.19
N ALA A 19 12.65 0.16 12.62
CA ALA A 19 12.51 1.51 12.07
C ALA A 19 12.38 2.60 13.15
N GLY A 20 12.42 2.24 14.44
CA GLY A 20 12.33 3.20 15.55
C GLY A 20 10.95 3.83 15.73
N LEU A 21 9.91 3.28 15.09
CA LEU A 21 8.55 3.77 15.23
C LEU A 21 8.02 3.40 16.62
N ARG A 22 8.03 4.39 17.52
CA ARG A 22 7.59 4.25 18.92
C ARG A 22 6.08 4.15 19.11
N ARG A 23 5.30 4.23 18.03
CA ARG A 23 3.83 4.28 18.08
C ARG A 23 3.24 3.17 17.23
N VAL A 24 2.38 2.36 17.84
CA VAL A 24 1.48 1.47 17.11
C VAL A 24 0.42 2.36 16.46
N VAL A 25 0.49 2.52 15.14
CA VAL A 25 -0.54 3.21 14.37
C VAL A 25 -1.60 2.18 14.00
N PRO A 26 -2.89 2.42 14.28
CA PRO A 26 -3.95 1.55 13.78
C PRO A 26 -3.92 1.56 12.25
N ILE A 27 -3.98 0.39 11.63
CA ILE A 27 -3.91 0.27 10.16
C ILE A 27 -5.21 0.76 9.51
N GLU A 28 -6.35 0.50 10.15
CA GLU A 28 -7.65 0.94 9.69
C GLU A 28 -7.72 2.48 9.70
N GLY A 29 -8.06 3.07 8.54
CA GLY A 29 -8.08 4.52 8.33
C GLY A 29 -6.71 5.17 8.16
N ALA A 30 -5.60 4.43 8.28
CA ALA A 30 -4.27 4.99 8.08
C ALA A 30 -4.05 5.41 6.63
N ARG A 31 -3.39 6.55 6.42
CA ARG A 31 -2.88 6.97 5.11
C ARG A 31 -1.54 6.27 4.88
N VAL A 32 -1.43 5.51 3.79
CA VAL A 32 -0.23 4.73 3.45
C VAL A 32 0.31 5.17 2.10
N ALA A 33 1.61 5.41 2.04
CA ALA A 33 2.35 5.63 0.80
C ALA A 33 3.21 4.39 0.53
N VAL A 34 3.23 3.90 -0.72
CA VAL A 34 4.02 2.73 -1.12
C VAL A 34 5.04 3.14 -2.16
N GLN A 35 6.32 2.94 -1.83
CA GLN A 35 7.44 3.14 -2.72
C GLN A 35 7.84 1.81 -3.36
N GLY A 36 7.80 1.72 -4.69
CA GLY A 36 8.12 0.51 -5.46
C GLY A 36 6.93 -0.42 -5.70
N PHE A 37 6.04 -0.07 -6.62
CA PHE A 37 4.84 -0.85 -6.98
C PHE A 37 5.13 -2.05 -7.93
N GLY A 38 6.04 -2.94 -7.51
CA GLY A 38 6.33 -4.21 -8.18
C GLY A 38 5.72 -5.42 -7.46
N ASN A 39 6.31 -6.61 -7.62
CA ASN A 39 5.82 -7.85 -6.99
C ASN A 39 5.59 -7.71 -5.47
N VAL A 40 6.54 -7.11 -4.74
CA VAL A 40 6.44 -6.97 -3.28
C VAL A 40 5.56 -5.79 -2.89
N GLY A 41 5.80 -4.60 -3.48
CA GLY A 41 5.04 -3.39 -3.11
C GLY A 41 3.58 -3.46 -3.51
N GLY A 42 3.24 -4.11 -4.62
CA GLY A 42 1.85 -4.35 -5.02
C GLY A 42 1.10 -5.26 -4.05
N ILE A 43 1.74 -6.34 -3.58
CA ILE A 43 1.18 -7.20 -2.54
C ILE A 43 1.03 -6.43 -1.22
N ALA A 44 2.04 -5.65 -0.83
CA ALA A 44 1.98 -4.83 0.39
C ALA A 44 0.84 -3.81 0.34
N ALA A 45 0.70 -3.07 -0.77
CA ALA A 45 -0.37 -2.10 -0.97
C ALA A 45 -1.75 -2.76 -0.82
N ARG A 46 -1.94 -3.94 -1.43
CA ARG A 46 -3.19 -4.70 -1.35
C ARG A 46 -3.49 -5.18 0.06
N LEU A 47 -2.48 -5.63 0.80
CA LEU A 47 -2.65 -6.06 2.19
C LEU A 47 -3.03 -4.89 3.12
N PHE A 48 -2.45 -3.71 2.89
CA PHE A 48 -2.81 -2.50 3.64
C PHE A 48 -4.24 -2.05 3.32
N GLU A 49 -4.64 -2.05 2.05
CA GLU A 49 -6.02 -1.74 1.62
C GLU A 49 -7.02 -2.73 2.24
N GLN A 50 -6.74 -4.04 2.20
CA GLN A 50 -7.58 -5.08 2.83
C GLN A 50 -7.67 -4.95 4.36
N ALA A 51 -6.65 -4.37 4.99
CA ALA A 51 -6.65 -4.08 6.42
C ALA A 51 -7.33 -2.75 6.77
N GLY A 52 -7.95 -2.07 5.79
CA GLY A 52 -8.71 -0.83 5.97
C GLY A 52 -7.88 0.43 5.86
N ALA A 53 -6.63 0.36 5.43
CA ALA A 53 -5.82 1.54 5.17
C ALA A 53 -6.20 2.19 3.84
N ARG A 54 -5.98 3.50 3.74
CA ARG A 54 -6.11 4.26 2.50
C ARG A 54 -4.74 4.40 1.85
N ILE A 55 -4.54 3.81 0.68
CA ILE A 55 -3.32 4.04 -0.09
C ILE A 55 -3.44 5.41 -0.76
N VAL A 56 -2.61 6.38 -0.36
CA VAL A 56 -2.66 7.75 -0.86
C VAL A 56 -1.54 8.09 -1.84
N ALA A 57 -0.52 7.24 -1.91
CA ALA A 57 0.54 7.38 -2.89
C ALA A 57 1.09 6.02 -3.33
N LEU A 58 1.34 5.86 -4.63
CA LEU A 58 2.00 4.73 -5.24
C LEU A 58 3.14 5.23 -6.13
N GLN A 59 4.35 4.74 -5.93
CA GLN A 59 5.50 5.07 -6.76
C GLN A 59 6.10 3.82 -7.39
N ASP A 60 6.51 3.93 -8.65
CA ASP A 60 7.38 2.97 -9.33
C ASP A 60 8.52 3.69 -10.06
N HIS A 61 9.34 2.93 -10.78
CA HIS A 61 10.46 3.47 -11.54
C HIS A 61 10.08 4.50 -12.61
N SER A 62 8.80 4.57 -13.01
CA SER A 62 8.30 5.46 -14.06
C SER A 62 7.65 6.72 -13.50
N ALA A 63 6.85 6.62 -12.44
CA ALA A 63 6.02 7.71 -11.96
C ALA A 63 5.66 7.57 -10.47
N THR A 64 5.14 8.66 -9.91
CA THR A 64 4.51 8.69 -8.58
C THR A 64 3.09 9.21 -8.71
N LEU A 65 2.13 8.40 -8.30
CA LEU A 65 0.73 8.75 -8.21
C LEU A 65 0.41 9.19 -6.78
N VAL A 66 -0.35 10.28 -6.64
CA VAL A 66 -0.80 10.79 -5.34
C VAL A 66 -2.28 11.10 -5.41
N ASP A 67 -3.03 10.57 -4.45
CA ASP A 67 -4.46 10.76 -4.29
C ASP A 67 -4.84 10.78 -2.80
N GLU A 68 -5.27 11.92 -2.28
CA GLU A 68 -5.71 12.03 -0.89
C GLU A 68 -7.03 11.30 -0.58
N ALA A 69 -7.89 11.13 -1.60
CA ALA A 69 -9.12 10.35 -1.50
C ALA A 69 -8.85 8.84 -1.50
N GLY A 70 -7.73 8.42 -2.09
CA GLY A 70 -7.24 7.05 -2.10
C GLY A 70 -7.12 6.47 -3.50
N ILE A 71 -6.07 5.69 -3.74
CA ILE A 71 -5.77 5.02 -5.00
C ILE A 71 -6.36 3.61 -4.94
N ASN A 72 -7.11 3.22 -5.97
CA ASN A 72 -7.57 1.85 -6.13
C ASN A 72 -6.38 0.95 -6.51
N VAL A 73 -5.91 0.16 -5.53
CA VAL A 73 -4.70 -0.66 -5.68
C VAL A 73 -4.91 -1.78 -6.70
N LEU A 74 -6.11 -2.35 -6.74
CA LEU A 74 -6.44 -3.43 -7.68
C LEU A 74 -6.38 -2.92 -9.13
N ALA A 75 -7.03 -1.79 -9.41
CA ALA A 75 -7.02 -1.19 -10.74
C ALA A 75 -5.60 -0.77 -11.17
N ALA A 76 -4.81 -0.21 -10.24
CA ALA A 76 -3.40 0.12 -10.51
C ALA A 76 -2.56 -1.14 -10.82
N GLY A 77 -2.79 -2.24 -10.09
CA GLY A 77 -2.13 -3.52 -10.33
C GLY A 77 -2.49 -4.15 -11.68
N GLU A 78 -3.77 -4.10 -12.06
CA GLU A 78 -4.24 -4.56 -13.37
C GLU A 78 -3.64 -3.74 -14.51
N HIS A 79 -3.52 -2.42 -14.33
CA HIS A 79 -2.86 -1.54 -15.29
C HIS A 79 -1.40 -1.93 -15.48
N VAL A 80 -0.62 -1.98 -14.40
CA VAL A 80 0.81 -2.35 -14.45
C VAL A 80 1.02 -3.72 -15.08
N GLY A 81 0.16 -4.70 -14.79
CA GLY A 81 0.21 -6.02 -15.43
C GLY A 81 -0.07 -6.00 -16.94
N ARG A 82 -0.78 -5.00 -17.45
CA ARG A 82 -1.19 -4.89 -18.87
C ARG A 82 -0.30 -3.95 -19.69
N THR A 83 0.10 -2.81 -19.15
CA THR A 83 0.84 -1.75 -19.86
C THR A 83 2.29 -1.61 -19.41
N GLY A 84 2.62 -2.05 -18.18
CA GLY A 84 3.96 -1.91 -17.59
C GLY A 84 4.04 -0.77 -16.58
N PRO A 85 4.31 0.48 -17.00
CA PRO A 85 4.57 1.59 -16.08
C PRO A 85 3.30 2.23 -15.50
N LEU A 86 3.41 2.79 -14.28
CA LEU A 86 2.36 3.59 -13.65
C LEU A 86 2.08 4.93 -14.35
N GLU A 87 2.99 5.43 -15.18
CA GLU A 87 2.86 6.71 -15.91
C GLU A 87 1.52 6.85 -16.65
N VAL A 88 0.97 5.74 -17.16
CA VAL A 88 -0.22 5.74 -18.03
C VAL A 88 -1.50 5.43 -17.22
N PHE A 89 -1.41 5.30 -15.90
CA PHE A 89 -2.57 5.01 -15.07
C PHE A 89 -3.44 6.27 -14.88
N CYS A 90 -4.47 6.41 -15.72
CA CYS A 90 -5.52 7.41 -15.52
C CYS A 90 -6.47 6.92 -14.42
N ARG A 91 -6.65 7.76 -13.40
CA ARG A 91 -7.52 7.55 -12.23
C ARG A 91 -8.93 7.15 -12.68
N VAL A 92 -9.29 5.87 -12.50
CA VAL A 92 -10.63 5.31 -12.76
C VAL A 92 -11.44 5.19 -11.48
#